data_AF-A0A4R4S0F4-F1
#
_entry.id   AF-A0A4R4S0F4-F1
#
_cell.length_a   1.000
_cell.length_b   1.000
_cell.length_c   1.000
_cell.angle_alpha   90.00
_cell.angle_beta   90.00
_cell.angle_gamma   90.00
#
_symmetry.space_group_name_H-M   'P 1'
#
loop_
_entity.id
_entity.type
_entity.pdbx_description
1 polymer ?
#
loop_
_entity_poly.entity_id
_entity_poly.type
_entity_poly.pdbx_seq_one_letter_code
_entity_poly.pdbx_strand_id
1 'polypeptide(L)'
;MCVPSAAAHPTRGSRGINAAAEAFNSTLKVEFVHRRRFATRAEARIKVATWIADFYNTHRRHSANAGLSPITFERQLAEARRRPTAQLRAEVA
;
A
#
# COMPACT_ATOMS: atom_id res chain seq x y z
N MET A 1 11.48 14.38 -4.67
CA MET A 1 11.09 15.45 -5.63
C MET A 1 9.59 15.64 -5.58
N CYS A 2 9.10 16.83 -5.89
CA CYS A 2 7.70 17.27 -5.87
C CYS A 2 7.53 18.42 -6.88
N VAL A 3 6.34 18.82 -7.35
CA VAL A 3 4.96 18.31 -7.11
C VAL A 3 4.43 17.71 -8.45
N PRO A 4 3.21 17.90 -9.02
CA PRO A 4 1.90 18.42 -8.57
C PRO A 4 0.76 17.37 -8.62
N SER A 5 -0.49 17.85 -8.50
CA SER A 5 -1.73 17.09 -8.65
C SER A 5 -2.21 17.02 -10.11
N ALA A 6 -2.54 15.82 -10.59
CA ALA A 6 -3.49 15.59 -11.68
C ALA A 6 -4.06 14.17 -11.57
N ALA A 7 -5.33 13.98 -11.92
CA ALA A 7 -6.01 12.68 -11.86
C ALA A 7 -5.58 11.74 -13.01
N ALA A 8 -4.34 11.25 -12.96
CA ALA A 8 -3.86 10.24 -13.88
C ALA A 8 -4.44 8.87 -13.50
N HIS A 9 -5.48 8.43 -14.22
CA HIS A 9 -5.92 7.03 -14.19
C HIS A 9 -4.72 6.17 -14.62
N PRO A 10 -4.16 5.30 -13.76
CA PRO A 10 -2.86 4.70 -14.02
C PRO A 10 -2.96 3.68 -15.16
N THR A 11 -2.52 4.07 -16.34
CA THR A 11 -2.40 3.18 -17.49
C THR A 11 -1.40 2.06 -17.20
N ARG A 12 -1.67 0.87 -17.76
CA ARG A 12 -0.80 -0.30 -17.66
C ARG A 12 0.59 0.05 -18.22
N GLY A 13 1.58 0.22 -17.34
CA GLY A 13 2.94 0.65 -17.70
C GLY A 13 3.37 2.01 -17.13
N SER A 14 2.55 2.70 -16.33
CA SER A 14 3.02 3.91 -15.64
C SER A 14 4.19 3.60 -14.70
N ARG A 15 5.25 4.43 -14.71
CA ARG A 15 6.48 4.19 -13.94
C ARG A 15 6.22 3.99 -12.44
N GLY A 16 5.22 4.69 -11.90
CA GLY A 16 4.82 4.59 -10.49
C GLY A 16 4.22 3.24 -10.10
N ILE A 17 3.30 2.69 -10.91
CA ILE A 17 2.70 1.38 -10.61
C ILE A 17 3.70 0.23 -10.77
N ASN A 18 4.63 0.34 -11.73
CA ASN A 18 5.68 -0.67 -11.91
C ASN A 18 6.65 -0.69 -10.72
N ALA A 19 7.18 0.48 -10.32
CA ALA A 19 8.08 0.58 -9.18
C ALA A 19 7.43 0.11 -7.86
N ALA A 20 6.13 0.41 -7.66
CA ALA A 20 5.38 -0.09 -6.51
C ALA A 20 5.22 -1.62 -6.53
N ALA A 21 4.92 -2.22 -7.68
CA ALA A 21 4.80 -3.66 -7.84
C ALA A 21 6.15 -4.39 -7.66
N GLU A 22 7.25 -3.81 -8.15
CA GLU A 22 8.62 -4.33 -7.96
C GLU A 22 9.06 -4.30 -6.49
N ALA A 23 8.79 -3.19 -5.79
CA ALA A 23 9.06 -3.06 -4.36
C ALA A 23 8.24 -4.07 -3.52
N PHE A 24 6.96 -4.26 -3.85
CA PHE A 24 6.12 -5.29 -3.25
C PHE A 24 6.66 -6.70 -3.49
N ASN A 25 6.98 -7.06 -4.75
CA ASN A 25 7.45 -8.39 -5.11
C ASN A 25 8.80 -8.73 -4.45
N SER A 26 9.71 -7.75 -4.38
CA SER A 26 11.00 -7.90 -3.69
C SER A 26 10.80 -8.16 -2.19
N THR A 27 9.89 -7.42 -1.56
CA THR A 27 9.50 -7.59 -0.15
C THR A 27 8.90 -8.97 0.10
N LEU A 28 7.88 -9.36 -0.68
CA LEU A 28 7.20 -10.66 -0.59
C LEU A 28 8.20 -11.82 -0.68
N LYS A 29 9.19 -11.72 -1.56
CA LYS A 29 10.24 -12.73 -1.72
C LYS A 29 11.08 -12.89 -0.45
N VAL A 30 11.65 -11.79 0.06
CA VAL A 30 12.59 -11.78 1.20
C VAL A 30 11.93 -12.10 2.54
N GLU A 31 10.73 -11.57 2.79
CA GLU A 31 10.04 -11.72 4.08
C GLU A 31 9.17 -12.99 4.15
N PHE A 32 8.60 -13.42 3.02
CA PHE A 32 7.62 -14.51 3.01
C PHE A 32 8.10 -15.77 2.28
N VAL A 33 8.42 -15.65 0.99
CA VAL A 33 8.60 -16.80 0.07
C VAL A 33 9.90 -17.54 0.35
N HIS A 34 11.04 -16.86 0.46
CA HIS A 34 12.34 -17.52 0.69
C HIS A 34 12.44 -18.23 2.05
N ARG A 35 11.55 -17.90 2.99
CA ARG A 35 11.49 -18.50 4.34
C ARG A 35 10.54 -19.70 4.44
N ARG A 36 9.92 -20.12 3.33
CA ARG A 36 8.87 -21.14 3.32
C ARG A 36 9.05 -22.11 2.16
N ARG A 37 8.72 -23.38 2.40
CA ARG A 37 8.48 -24.37 1.33
C ARG A 37 6.97 -24.55 1.19
N PHE A 38 6.51 -24.74 -0.04
CA PHE A 38 5.12 -25.02 -0.38
C PHE A 38 5.08 -26.36 -1.10
N ALA A 39 4.14 -27.22 -0.74
CA ALA A 39 3.91 -28.51 -1.40
C ALA A 39 3.20 -28.31 -2.74
N THR A 40 2.33 -27.30 -2.86
CA THR A 40 1.60 -27.03 -4.11
C THR A 40 1.51 -25.54 -4.46
N ARG A 41 1.24 -25.25 -5.74
CA ARG A 41 0.92 -23.89 -6.21
C ARG A 41 -0.37 -23.34 -5.58
N ALA A 42 -1.34 -24.19 -5.26
CA ALA A 42 -2.58 -23.79 -4.60
C ALA A 42 -2.33 -23.32 -3.17
N GLU A 43 -1.57 -24.10 -2.40
CA GLU A 43 -1.12 -23.75 -1.04
C GLU A 43 -0.32 -22.44 -1.05
N ALA A 44 0.62 -22.27 -1.98
CA ALA A 44 1.40 -21.05 -2.12
C ALA A 44 0.51 -19.82 -2.37
N ARG A 45 -0.50 -19.92 -3.25
CA ARG A 45 -1.45 -18.84 -3.52
C ARG A 45 -2.24 -18.44 -2.28
N ILE A 46 -2.77 -19.42 -1.54
CA ILE A 46 -3.52 -19.19 -0.29
C ILE A 46 -2.61 -18.51 0.74
N LYS A 47 -1.44 -19.09 1.03
CA LYS A 47 -0.50 -18.57 2.02
C LYS A 47 0.00 -17.16 1.69
N VAL A 48 0.23 -16.84 0.41
CA VAL A 48 0.59 -15.48 -0.02
C VAL A 48 -0.59 -14.52 0.15
N ALA A 49 -1.82 -14.90 -0.22
CA ALA A 49 -3.00 -14.06 -0.03
C ALA A 49 -3.27 -13.76 1.46
N THR A 50 -3.21 -14.77 2.31
CA THR A 50 -3.29 -14.64 3.78
C THR A 50 -2.22 -13.69 4.31
N TRP A 51 -0.97 -13.81 3.87
CA TRP A 51 0.09 -12.90 4.31
C TRP A 51 -0.12 -11.45 3.85
N ILE A 52 -0.69 -11.25 2.65
CA ILE A 52 -1.03 -9.90 2.16
C ILE A 52 -2.11 -9.26 3.04
N ALA A 53 -3.19 -9.99 3.33
CA ALA A 53 -4.32 -9.51 4.12
C ALA A 53 -3.96 -9.33 5.60
N ASP A 54 -3.43 -10.37 6.24
CA ASP A 54 -3.32 -10.46 7.70
C ASP A 54 -2.05 -9.82 8.25
N PHE A 55 -1.02 -9.61 7.40
CA PHE A 55 0.25 -9.03 7.82
C PHE A 55 0.69 -7.81 7.00
N TYR A 56 0.78 -7.93 5.66
CA TYR A 56 1.37 -6.86 4.84
C TYR A 56 0.56 -5.56 4.90
N ASN A 57 -0.76 -5.62 4.67
CA ASN A 57 -1.61 -4.44 4.65
C ASN A 57 -1.88 -3.85 6.04
N THR A 58 -1.91 -4.70 7.07
CA THR A 58 -2.39 -4.41 8.43
C THR A 58 -1.26 -4.08 9.41
N HIS A 59 -0.16 -4.82 9.38
CA HIS A 59 0.87 -4.82 10.43
C HIS A 59 2.28 -4.47 9.95
N ARG A 60 2.63 -4.75 8.69
CA ARG A 60 3.98 -4.53 8.17
C ARG A 60 4.33 -3.05 8.21
N ARG A 61 5.53 -2.71 8.70
CA ARG A 61 6.02 -1.33 8.79
C ARG A 61 6.70 -0.91 7.49
N HIS A 62 6.33 0.25 6.95
CA HIS A 62 6.93 0.79 5.72
C HIS A 62 7.72 2.08 6.01
N SER A 63 9.01 2.11 5.69
CA SER A 63 9.86 3.31 5.86
C SER A 63 9.31 4.53 5.10
N ALA A 64 8.80 4.33 3.88
CA ALA A 64 8.12 5.35 3.09
C ALA A 64 6.84 5.91 3.75
N ASN A 65 6.23 5.15 4.67
CA ASN A 65 5.00 5.52 5.39
C ASN A 65 5.31 5.91 6.85
N ALA A 66 6.51 6.45 7.14
CA ALA A 66 6.97 6.77 8.49
C ALA A 66 6.94 5.58 9.49
N GLY A 67 7.04 4.35 8.98
CA GLY A 67 6.99 3.13 9.77
C GLY A 67 5.57 2.61 10.07
N LEU A 68 4.52 3.22 9.51
CA LEU A 68 3.13 2.75 9.59
C LEU A 68 2.86 1.59 8.61
N SER A 69 1.74 0.89 8.83
CA SER A 69 1.20 -0.08 7.87
C SER A 69 0.41 0.60 6.74
N PRO A 70 0.28 -0.04 5.57
CA PRO A 70 -0.44 0.53 4.42
C PRO A 70 -1.85 1.03 4.77
N ILE A 71 -2.68 0.21 5.43
CA ILE A 71 -4.04 0.60 5.85
C ILE A 71 -4.01 1.80 6.82
N THR A 72 -3.08 1.81 7.78
CA THR A 72 -2.98 2.91 8.75
C THR A 72 -2.59 4.23 8.07
N PHE A 73 -1.64 4.16 7.14
CA PHE A 73 -1.19 5.31 6.35
C PHE A 73 -2.30 5.85 5.44
N GLU A 74 -2.98 4.97 4.69
CA GLU A 74 -4.09 5.34 3.82
C GLU A 74 -5.25 5.97 4.60
N ARG A 75 -5.56 5.43 5.79
CA ARG A 75 -6.56 5.99 6.70
C ARG A 75 -6.18 7.40 7.16
N GLN A 76 -4.95 7.60 7.66
CA GLN A 76 -4.48 8.92 8.08
C GLN A 76 -4.48 9.92 6.92
N LEU A 77 -4.09 9.48 5.72
CA LEU A 77 -4.12 10.30 4.51
C LEU A 77 -5.56 10.68 4.09
N ALA A 78 -6.52 9.77 4.22
CA ALA A 78 -7.93 10.04 3.97
C ALA A 78 -8.53 11.01 5.00
N GLU A 79 -8.21 10.84 6.28
CA GLU A 79 -8.62 11.74 7.37
C GLU A 79 -8.02 13.15 7.18
N ALA A 80 -6.73 13.24 6.82
CA ALA A 80 -6.05 14.50 6.51
C ALA A 80 -6.63 15.21 5.28
N ARG A 81 -7.00 14.47 4.23
CA ARG A 81 -7.70 15.00 3.06
C ARG A 81 -9.12 15.49 3.38
N ARG A 82 -9.79 14.91 4.37
CA ARG A 82 -11.17 15.28 4.76
C ARG A 82 -11.22 16.55 5.63
N ARG A 83 -10.21 16.82 6.44
CA ARG A 83 -10.12 18.05 7.29
C ARG A 83 -10.35 19.35 6.51
N PRO A 84 -9.62 19.68 5.43
CA PRO A 84 -9.81 20.95 4.72
C PRO A 84 -11.21 21.09 4.11
N THR A 85 -11.81 20.00 3.59
CA THR A 85 -13.18 20.05 3.04
C THR A 85 -14.27 20.18 4.11
N ALA A 86 -13.98 19.80 5.36
CA ALA A 86 -14.88 20.02 6.48
C ALA A 86 -14.77 21.46 7.02
N GLN A 87 -13.54 21.99 7.15
CA GLN A 87 -13.31 23.37 7.59
C GLN A 87 -13.88 24.39 6.60
N LEU A 88 -13.62 24.23 5.30
CA LEU A 88 -14.20 25.07 4.24
C LEU A 88 -15.74 25.09 4.20
N ARG A 89 -16.42 24.06 4.75
CA ARG A 89 -17.88 24.05 4.87
C ARG A 89 -18.40 24.67 6.17
N ALA A 90 -17.57 24.72 7.21
CA ALA A 90 -17.90 25.35 8.48
C ALA A 90 -17.56 26.86 8.48
N GLU A 91 -16.66 27.31 7.61
CA GLU A 91 -16.27 28.72 7.45
C GLU A 91 -17.15 29.50 6.44
N VAL A 92 -18.03 28.80 5.70
CA VAL A 92 -18.94 29.36 4.68
C VAL A 92 -20.41 29.35 5.14
N ALA A 93 -20.68 28.82 6.34
CA ALA A 93 -21.99 28.75 6.98
C ALA A 93 -22.08 29.73 8.15
#